data_AF-G3IGG3-F1
#
_entry.id   AF-G3IGG3-F1
#
_cell.length_a   1.000
_cell.length_b   1.000
_cell.length_c   1.000
_cell.angle_alpha   90.00
_cell.angle_beta   90.00
_cell.angle_gamma   90.00
#
_symmetry.space_group_name_H-M   'P 1'
#
loop_
_entity.id
_entity.type
_entity.pdbx_description
1 polymer ?
#
loop_
_entity_poly.entity_id
_entity_poly.type
_entity_poly.pdbx_seq_one_letter_code
_entity_poly.pdbx_strand_id
1 'polypeptide(L)'
;MMSTATQPVWDIMFQVAVPKSMRVKLQPASSSKLPAFSPLMPPAVISQMLLLDNPHKEPLRLRYKLTFNQGGQPFSEVGEVKDFPDLSVLRTA
;
A
#
# COMPACT_ATOMS: atom_id res chain seq x y z
N MET A 1 -9.21 -2.09 0.16
CA MET A 1 -9.88 -3.38 -0.14
C MET A 1 -9.67 -4.34 1.02
N MET A 2 -10.65 -5.17 1.33
CA MET A 2 -10.54 -6.23 2.35
C MET A 2 -10.10 -7.54 1.66
N SER A 3 -9.23 -8.34 2.31
CA SER A 3 -8.88 -9.66 1.80
C SER A 3 -10.03 -10.64 2.07
N THR A 4 -10.56 -11.27 1.02
CA THR A 4 -11.59 -12.31 1.08
C THR A 4 -11.05 -13.69 0.70
N ALA A 5 -9.72 -13.84 0.67
CA ALA A 5 -9.08 -15.09 0.29
C ALA A 5 -9.28 -16.19 1.34
N THR A 6 -9.61 -17.39 0.88
CA THR A 6 -9.77 -18.58 1.73
C THR A 6 -8.44 -19.16 2.22
N GLN A 7 -7.31 -18.68 1.68
CA GLN A 7 -5.97 -19.09 2.06
C GLN A 7 -5.23 -17.93 2.75
N PRO A 8 -4.38 -18.22 3.75
CA PRO A 8 -3.58 -17.19 4.40
C PRO A 8 -2.59 -16.57 3.41
N VAL A 9 -2.24 -15.31 3.68
CA VAL A 9 -1.28 -14.53 2.92
C VAL A 9 -0.15 -14.10 3.85
N TRP A 10 1.10 -14.26 3.45
CA TRP A 10 2.26 -13.94 4.28
C TRP A 10 3.40 -13.31 3.49
N ASP A 11 4.40 -12.79 4.20
CA ASP A 11 5.52 -12.01 3.65
C ASP A 11 5.06 -10.86 2.75
N ILE A 12 3.96 -10.21 3.16
CA ILE A 12 3.41 -9.06 2.47
C ILE A 12 4.41 -7.91 2.57
N MET A 13 4.86 -7.43 1.42
CA MET A 13 5.78 -6.31 1.31
C MET A 13 5.28 -5.34 0.24
N PHE A 14 4.99 -4.12 0.70
CA PHE A 14 4.56 -3.02 -0.14
C PHE A 14 5.70 -2.03 -0.33
N GLN A 15 6.05 -1.78 -1.58
CA GLN A 15 7.11 -0.88 -1.99
C GLN A 15 6.54 0.18 -2.92
N VAL A 16 7.10 1.38 -2.85
CA VAL A 16 6.64 2.52 -3.65
C VAL A 16 7.81 3.27 -4.25
N ALA A 17 7.57 3.89 -5.39
CA ALA A 17 8.46 4.80 -6.06
C ALA A 17 7.67 6.02 -6.53
N VAL A 18 8.28 7.19 -6.38
CA VAL A 18 7.73 8.49 -6.79
C VAL A 18 8.69 9.18 -7.75
N PRO A 19 8.26 10.24 -8.48
CA PRO A 19 9.16 11.02 -9.32
C PRO A 19 10.32 11.61 -8.50
N LYS A 20 11.46 11.84 -9.16
CA LYS A 20 12.69 12.33 -8.50
C LYS A 20 12.55 13.70 -7.82
N SER A 21 11.58 14.50 -8.25
CA SER A 21 11.24 15.81 -7.64
C SER A 21 10.56 15.69 -6.28
N MET A 22 10.19 14.47 -5.86
CA MET A 22 9.45 14.19 -4.64
C MET A 22 10.20 13.19 -3.77
N ARG A 23 9.86 13.13 -2.48
CA ARG A 23 10.42 12.15 -1.55
C ARG A 23 9.28 11.34 -0.96
N VAL A 24 9.51 10.04 -0.78
CA VAL A 24 8.54 9.13 -0.16
C VAL A 24 9.22 8.36 0.96
N LYS A 25 8.50 8.18 2.07
CA LYS A 25 8.93 7.35 3.19
C LYS A 25 7.78 6.46 3.61
N LEU A 26 7.97 5.16 3.46
CA LEU A 26 7.10 4.15 4.03
C LEU A 26 7.53 3.87 5.47
N GLN A 27 6.59 3.97 6.40
CA GLN A 27 6.77 3.45 7.75
C GLN A 27 6.62 1.92 7.75
N PRO A 28 7.09 1.22 8.79
CA PRO A 28 6.80 -0.20 8.97
C PRO A 28 5.29 -0.46 8.93
N ALA A 29 4.90 -1.55 8.28
CA ALA A 29 3.52 -2.02 8.32
C ALA A 29 3.18 -2.60 9.71
N SER A 30 1.90 -2.59 10.08
CA SER A 30 1.43 -3.18 11.34
C SER A 30 1.65 -4.69 11.41
N SER A 31 1.66 -5.37 10.27
CA SER A 31 1.93 -6.79 10.11
C SER A 31 2.35 -7.08 8.66
N SER A 32 2.97 -8.24 8.44
CA SER A 32 3.30 -8.78 7.11
C SER A 32 2.47 -10.02 6.75
N LYS A 33 1.44 -10.35 7.56
CA LYS A 33 0.62 -11.54 7.41
C LYS A 33 -0.86 -11.24 7.56
N LEU A 34 -1.67 -11.90 6.74
CA LEU A 34 -3.12 -11.92 6.82
C LEU A 34 -3.59 -13.39 6.96
N PRO A 35 -4.41 -13.72 7.96
CA PRO A 35 -5.01 -15.04 8.06
C PRO A 35 -6.00 -15.28 6.90
N ALA A 36 -6.38 -16.54 6.70
CA ALA A 36 -7.48 -16.88 5.82
C ALA A 36 -8.76 -16.17 6.29
N PHE A 37 -9.56 -15.69 5.33
CA PHE A 37 -10.83 -15.05 5.63
C PHE A 37 -11.79 -16.02 6.32
N SER A 38 -12.40 -15.57 7.42
CA SER A 38 -13.42 -16.30 8.16
C SER A 38 -14.62 -15.39 8.41
N PRO A 39 -15.83 -15.73 7.94
CA PRO A 39 -17.04 -14.93 8.16
C PRO A 39 -17.42 -14.76 9.64
N LEU A 40 -16.90 -15.63 10.52
CA LEU A 40 -17.18 -15.63 11.95
C LEU A 40 -16.27 -14.69 12.75
N MET A 41 -15.20 -14.17 12.12
CA MET A 41 -14.23 -13.29 12.76
C MET A 41 -14.21 -11.92 12.08
N PRO A 42 -13.87 -10.84 12.81
CA PRO A 42 -13.60 -9.56 12.19
C PRO A 42 -12.48 -9.69 11.13
N PRO A 43 -12.61 -9.00 9.98
CA PRO A 43 -11.56 -9.02 8.96
C PRO A 43 -10.24 -8.51 9.50
N ALA A 44 -9.16 -9.26 9.24
CA ALA A 44 -7.81 -8.80 9.54
C ALA A 44 -7.38 -7.69 8.58
N VAL A 45 -6.68 -6.68 9.10
CA VAL A 45 -6.24 -5.52 8.34
C VAL A 45 -4.75 -5.26 8.58
N ILE A 46 -4.02 -5.03 7.50
CA ILE A 46 -2.66 -4.47 7.55
C ILE A 46 -2.77 -2.98 7.23
N SER A 47 -2.18 -2.15 8.09
CA SER A 47 -2.06 -0.71 7.88
C SER A 47 -0.59 -0.35 7.74
N GLN A 48 -0.30 0.57 6.84
CA GLN A 48 1.05 1.08 6.63
C GLN A 48 0.97 2.57 6.29
N MET A 49 1.75 3.38 7.00
CA MET A 49 1.79 4.82 6.77
C MET A 49 2.79 5.16 5.66
N LEU A 50 2.34 5.98 4.71
CA LEU A 50 3.16 6.54 3.64
C LEU A 50 3.22 8.05 3.81
N LEU A 51 4.42 8.58 3.97
CA LEU A 51 4.71 10.00 4.01
C LEU A 51 5.24 10.42 2.64
N LEU A 52 4.62 11.44 2.05
CA LEU A 52 5.02 12.01 0.79
C LEU A 52 5.37 13.48 0.98
N ASP A 53 6.56 13.85 0.51
CA ASP A 53 7.00 15.23 0.40
C ASP A 53 6.99 15.62 -1.09
N ASN A 54 6.11 16.57 -1.44
CA ASN A 54 5.98 17.13 -2.78
C ASN A 54 6.17 18.67 -2.74
N PRO A 55 7.42 19.15 -2.70
CA PRO A 55 7.71 20.57 -2.49
C PRO A 55 7.25 21.46 -3.67
N HIS A 56 7.23 20.91 -4.88
CA HIS A 56 6.86 21.63 -6.10
C HIS A 56 5.37 21.54 -6.42
N LYS A 57 4.60 20.73 -5.69
CA LYS A 57 3.16 20.49 -5.90
C LYS A 57 2.82 20.00 -7.31
N GLU A 58 3.74 19.26 -7.92
CA GLU A 58 3.54 18.68 -9.23
C GLU A 58 2.54 17.51 -9.16
N PRO A 59 1.84 17.17 -10.25
CA PRO A 59 0.98 16.00 -10.30
C PRO A 59 1.72 14.73 -9.86
N LEU A 60 1.21 14.04 -8.83
CA LEU A 60 1.83 12.84 -8.30
C LEU A 60 1.48 11.62 -9.14
N ARG A 61 2.51 10.86 -9.51
CA ARG A 61 2.39 9.51 -10.09
C ARG A 61 3.15 8.54 -9.23
N LEU A 62 2.44 7.77 -8.41
CA LEU A 62 3.06 6.80 -7.51
C LEU A 62 3.05 5.42 -8.16
N ARG A 63 4.22 4.83 -8.34
CA ARG A 63 4.35 3.43 -8.76
C ARG A 63 4.48 2.58 -7.51
N TYR A 64 3.78 1.46 -7.46
CA TYR A 64 3.90 0.52 -6.35
C TYR A 64 4.27 -0.88 -6.84
N LYS A 65 4.88 -1.64 -5.95
CA LYS A 65 5.08 -3.08 -6.07
C LYS A 65 4.58 -3.73 -4.79
N LEU A 66 3.69 -4.71 -4.93
CA LEU A 66 3.17 -5.51 -3.84
C LEU A 66 3.63 -6.95 -4.05
N THR A 67 4.34 -7.51 -3.08
CA THR A 67 4.73 -8.93 -3.09
C THR A 67 4.17 -9.63 -1.87
N PHE A 68 3.74 -10.88 -2.04
CA PHE A 68 3.26 -11.72 -0.95
C PHE A 68 3.29 -13.19 -1.37
N ASN A 69 3.16 -14.09 -0.40
CA ASN A 69 2.99 -15.52 -0.61
C ASN A 69 1.56 -15.92 -0.27
N GLN A 70 0.94 -16.76 -1.10
CA GLN A 70 -0.38 -17.33 -0.87
C GLN A 70 -0.41 -18.76 -1.41
N GLY A 71 -0.90 -19.71 -0.62
CA GLY A 71 -0.99 -21.12 -1.06
C GLY A 71 0.36 -21.77 -1.38
N GLY A 72 1.46 -21.25 -0.84
CA GLY A 72 2.82 -21.71 -1.15
C GLY A 72 3.40 -21.13 -2.44
N GLN A 73 2.68 -20.21 -3.10
CA GLN A 73 3.15 -19.54 -4.31
C GLN A 73 3.45 -18.06 -4.05
N PRO A 74 4.56 -17.52 -4.60
CA PRO A 74 4.85 -16.10 -4.55
C PRO A 74 4.08 -15.33 -5.61
N PHE A 75 3.57 -14.16 -5.23
CA PHE A 75 2.89 -13.20 -6.09
C PHE A 75 3.64 -11.88 -6.11
N SER A 76 3.62 -11.22 -7.26
CA SER A 76 4.20 -9.88 -7.44
C SER A 76 3.30 -9.06 -8.35
N GLU A 77 2.70 -8.01 -7.81
CA GLU A 77 1.87 -7.07 -8.52
C GLU A 77 2.58 -5.72 -8.61
N VAL A 78 2.50 -5.06 -9.77
CA VAL A 78 3.05 -3.73 -9.99
C VAL A 78 1.95 -2.87 -10.59
N GLY A 79 1.77 -1.68 -10.04
CA GLY A 79 0.77 -0.75 -10.54
C GLY A 79 1.20 0.70 -10.41
N GLU A 80 0.34 1.58 -10.90
CA GLU A 80 0.52 3.03 -10.83
C GLU A 80 -0.77 3.67 -10.32
N VAL A 81 -0.64 4.61 -9.40
CA VAL A 81 -1.74 5.43 -8.88
C VAL A 81 -1.48 6.87 -9.31
N LYS A 82 -2.51 7.50 -9.91
CA LYS A 82 -2.48 8.89 -10.37
C LYS A 82 -3.54 9.75 -9.70
N ASP A 83 -4.53 9.13 -9.07
CA ASP A 83 -5.71 9.78 -8.51
C ASP A 83 -5.46 10.30 -7.09
N PHE A 84 -4.40 11.09 -6.94
CA PHE A 84 -4.11 11.79 -5.70
C PHE A 84 -4.92 13.08 -5.61
N PRO A 85 -5.38 13.47 -4.40
CA PRO A 85 -6.10 14.72 -4.22
C PRO A 85 -5.23 15.91 -4.64
N ASP A 86 -5.87 16.97 -5.13
CA ASP A 86 -5.15 18.20 -5.44
C ASP A 86 -4.48 18.76 -4.17
N LEU A 87 -3.17 18.97 -4.26
CA LEU A 87 -2.33 19.45 -3.17
C LEU A 87 -2.62 20.91 -2.80
N SER A 88 -3.42 21.61 -3.62
CA SER A 88 -4.01 22.90 -3.24
C SER A 88 -4.96 22.76 -2.04
N VAL A 89 -5.62 21.61 -1.86
CA VAL A 89 -6.62 21.33 -0.82
C VAL A 89 -6.00 20.88 0.52
N LEU A 90 -4.77 20.36 0.51
CA LEU A 90 -4.07 19.87 1.71
C LEU A 90 -3.56 20.98 2.66
N ARG A 91 -3.86 22.26 2.38
CA ARG A 91 -3.50 23.41 3.24
C ARG A 91 -4.55 23.79 4.28
N THR A 92 -5.74 23.20 4.24
CA THR A 92 -6.88 23.58 5.11
C THR A 92 -7.14 22.65 6.30
N ALA A 93 -6.16 21.88 6.74
CA ALA A 93 -6.27 21.06 7.95
C ALA A 93 -5.23 21.46 9.00
#